data_AF-A0A7S4BT87-F1
#
_entry.id   AF-A0A7S4BT87-F1
#
_cell.length_a   1.000
_cell.length_b   1.000
_cell.length_c   1.000
_cell.angle_alpha   90.00
_cell.angle_beta   90.00
_cell.angle_gamma   90.00
#
_symmetry.space_group_name_H-M   'P 1'
#
loop_
_entity.id
_entity.type
_entity.pdbx_description
1 polymer ?
#
loop_
_entity_poly.entity_id
_entity_poly.type
_entity_poly.pdbx_seq_one_letter_code
_entity_poly.pdbx_strand_id
1 'polypeptide(L)'
;MRLLGFWPALMGVAIMCPVSMCEVFSNPSVRVWDNVVSKESLQRLLTAGDIRKHSLRTVIDREEHATGRTAIESIVISALEELEDDTRYVEYWWRDTWMNLPAHRDIDEDILENAYKRGYVDTSRYYRIPRYGHVLYVNIDAGLLAPTCLWEEGNISSFQTPESHPEHLEQIGLERPQESFVQPSVFGCPHLQQMYVVPAVPGRLLRFRGDLLHAAPKPADVYFDADQGPGFFAVMSDLVWPSRRVSLAFNTWDEPPSVEKGQPEPSQQELDAIAPQAGMPRCEGFAQWHALLAQRLHSAQLSPAPMHAHVANGADAVNVDGDFESGSSSVGEPAAMGADPTQEAEQEPEERIVVKLLGNFHRRGGCSAKAATAVGDTRALHAALRSSRAWHAVSLRDQTRAEARRQGQGDAQLGRRARPSKSGEAPGASGFTLLSLPFWLLALLWPMLVLPPVILFSKSPMQTSVTVLLLGMVLAKRFGLYDMDDE
;
A
#
# COMPACT_ATOMS: atom_id res chain seq x y z
N MET A 1 14.60 -78.87 26.24
CA MET A 1 15.29 -78.59 27.52
C MET A 1 15.99 -77.25 27.42
N ARG A 2 15.93 -76.46 28.49
CA ARG A 2 16.40 -75.06 28.63
C ARG A 2 17.86 -74.85 28.23
N LEU A 3 18.20 -73.61 27.82
CA LEU A 3 19.15 -72.67 28.46
C LEU A 3 19.58 -71.60 27.42
N LEU A 4 19.14 -70.35 27.59
CA LEU A 4 19.89 -69.17 28.08
C LEU A 4 20.80 -68.49 27.03
N GLY A 5 20.45 -67.24 26.72
CA GLY A 5 21.28 -66.28 25.99
C GLY A 5 20.88 -64.86 26.38
N PHE A 6 21.49 -64.37 27.45
CA PHE A 6 21.38 -63.03 28.03
C PHE A 6 21.99 -61.97 27.08
N TRP A 7 21.30 -60.86 26.83
CA TRP A 7 21.89 -59.60 26.35
C TRP A 7 21.26 -58.44 27.15
N PRO A 8 22.05 -57.68 27.92
CA PRO A 8 21.62 -56.40 28.48
C PRO A 8 22.21 -55.21 27.70
N ALA A 9 21.58 -54.06 27.89
CA ALA A 9 22.12 -52.71 27.75
C ALA A 9 22.25 -52.09 26.35
N LEU A 10 21.32 -51.17 26.02
CA LEU A 10 21.57 -49.72 25.87
C LEU A 10 20.35 -49.05 25.24
N MET A 11 19.26 -48.95 26.02
CA MET A 11 18.17 -48.00 25.74
C MET A 11 18.63 -46.62 26.21
N GLY A 12 19.46 -45.97 25.41
CA GLY A 12 19.70 -44.53 25.49
C GLY A 12 18.45 -43.81 25.02
N VAL A 13 17.49 -43.59 25.92
CA VAL A 13 16.39 -42.65 25.69
C VAL A 13 17.03 -41.27 25.58
N ALA A 14 17.25 -40.83 24.35
CA ALA A 14 17.49 -39.43 24.07
C ALA A 14 16.25 -38.68 24.54
N ILE A 15 16.32 -38.14 25.75
CA ILE A 15 15.44 -37.07 26.21
C ILE A 15 15.77 -35.91 25.25
N MET A 16 15.09 -35.89 24.10
CA MET A 16 15.04 -34.70 23.29
C MET A 16 14.42 -33.65 24.19
N CYS A 17 15.25 -32.74 24.70
CA CYS A 17 14.78 -31.51 25.31
C CYS A 17 13.71 -30.97 24.36
N PRO A 18 12.46 -30.74 24.82
CA PRO A 18 11.57 -29.89 24.08
C PRO A 18 12.28 -28.54 24.02
N VAL A 19 12.94 -28.26 22.89
CA VAL A 19 13.33 -26.91 22.53
C VAL A 19 12.05 -26.14 22.73
N SER A 20 12.10 -25.19 23.66
CA SER A 20 10.99 -24.34 24.06
C SER A 20 10.47 -23.63 22.81
N MET A 21 9.53 -24.28 22.09
CA MET A 21 8.83 -23.74 20.92
C MET A 21 7.76 -22.73 21.33
N CYS A 22 7.83 -22.22 22.56
CA CYS A 22 7.08 -21.05 23.01
C CYS A 22 7.84 -19.76 22.67
N GLU A 23 8.47 -19.66 21.49
CA GLU A 23 8.30 -18.40 20.77
C GLU A 23 6.82 -18.34 20.47
N VAL A 24 6.09 -17.65 21.35
CA VAL A 24 4.74 -17.17 21.13
C VAL A 24 4.71 -16.73 19.69
N PHE A 25 4.08 -17.53 18.83
CA PHE A 25 4.00 -17.30 17.40
C PHE A 25 3.20 -16.00 17.24
N SER A 26 3.89 -14.87 17.36
CA SER A 26 3.35 -13.57 17.02
C SER A 26 3.02 -13.71 15.54
N ASN A 27 1.73 -13.90 15.25
CA ASN A 27 1.26 -14.09 13.91
C ASN A 27 1.75 -12.86 13.12
N PRO A 28 2.71 -13.03 12.18
CA PRO A 28 3.33 -11.89 11.53
C PRO A 28 2.24 -11.07 10.85
N SER A 29 2.36 -9.75 11.00
CA SER A 29 1.39 -8.78 10.52
C SER A 29 1.20 -8.82 9.01
N VAL A 30 2.22 -9.27 8.28
CA VAL A 30 2.26 -9.40 6.82
C VAL A 30 2.86 -10.75 6.44
N ARG A 31 2.21 -11.46 5.53
CA ARG A 31 2.70 -12.70 4.92
C ARG A 31 2.51 -12.64 3.41
N VAL A 32 3.46 -13.20 2.66
CA VAL A 32 3.46 -13.19 1.19
C VAL A 32 3.85 -14.57 0.68
N TRP A 33 3.11 -15.06 -0.31
CA TRP A 33 3.37 -16.33 -0.97
C TRP A 33 3.35 -16.18 -2.49
N ASP A 34 4.30 -16.83 -3.17
CA ASP A 34 4.31 -17.00 -4.62
C ASP A 34 3.76 -18.38 -5.02
N ASN A 35 3.39 -18.52 -6.29
CA ASN A 35 2.86 -19.75 -6.88
C ASN A 35 1.59 -20.27 -6.20
N VAL A 36 0.75 -19.35 -5.71
CA VAL A 36 -0.53 -19.70 -5.05
C VAL A 36 -1.56 -20.20 -6.04
N VAL A 37 -1.50 -19.71 -7.28
CA VAL A 37 -2.44 -20.05 -8.35
C VAL A 37 -1.67 -20.43 -9.61
N SER A 38 -2.07 -21.54 -10.22
CA SER A 38 -1.52 -22.00 -11.50
C SER A 38 -1.74 -20.96 -12.61
N LYS A 39 -0.89 -20.98 -13.64
CA LYS A 39 -1.06 -20.08 -14.81
C LYS A 39 -2.42 -20.28 -15.50
N GLU A 40 -2.90 -21.52 -15.57
CA GLU A 40 -4.19 -21.83 -16.17
C GLU A 40 -5.35 -21.25 -15.33
N SER A 41 -5.30 -21.44 -14.01
CA SER A 41 -6.30 -20.88 -13.10
C SER A 41 -6.29 -19.35 -13.11
N LEU A 42 -5.11 -18.72 -13.22
CA LEU A 42 -4.99 -17.27 -13.38
C LEU A 42 -5.67 -16.77 -14.66
N GLN A 43 -5.48 -17.49 -15.78
CA GLN A 43 -6.12 -17.12 -17.04
C GLN A 43 -7.65 -17.24 -16.97
N ARG A 44 -8.17 -18.29 -16.31
CA ARG A 44 -9.61 -18.44 -16.07
C ARG A 44 -10.16 -17.33 -15.19
N LEU A 45 -9.41 -16.97 -14.14
CA LEU A 45 -9.76 -15.89 -13.23
C LEU A 45 -9.78 -14.53 -13.94
N LEU A 46 -8.81 -14.29 -14.82
CA LEU A 46 -8.77 -13.09 -15.67
C LEU A 46 -10.01 -12.98 -16.56
N THR A 47 -10.38 -14.06 -17.24
CA THR A 47 -11.60 -14.11 -18.05
C THR A 47 -12.85 -13.83 -17.22
N ALA A 48 -12.98 -14.45 -16.04
CA ALA A 48 -14.12 -14.24 -15.15
C ALA A 48 -14.22 -12.79 -14.65
N GLY A 49 -13.09 -12.18 -14.30
CA GLY A 49 -13.03 -10.78 -13.89
C GLY A 49 -13.32 -9.80 -15.03
N ASP A 50 -12.85 -10.08 -16.24
CA ASP A 50 -13.14 -9.29 -17.44
C ASP A 50 -14.63 -9.35 -17.83
N ILE A 51 -15.34 -10.45 -17.51
CA ILE A 51 -16.79 -10.56 -17.67
C ILE A 51 -17.51 -9.71 -16.63
N ARG A 52 -17.05 -9.77 -15.37
CA ARG A 52 -17.65 -9.03 -14.25
C ARG A 52 -17.53 -7.51 -14.40
N LYS A 53 -16.49 -7.00 -15.09
CA LYS A 53 -16.26 -5.58 -15.49
C LYS A 53 -16.31 -4.50 -14.41
N HIS A 54 -16.67 -4.82 -13.17
CA HIS A 54 -17.02 -3.81 -12.16
C HIS A 54 -16.33 -4.10 -10.82
N SER A 55 -15.84 -3.03 -10.17
CA SER A 55 -15.23 -3.05 -8.83
C SER A 55 -16.26 -3.13 -7.70
N LEU A 56 -17.42 -3.76 -7.96
CA LEU A 56 -18.46 -3.90 -6.95
C LEU A 56 -18.00 -4.85 -5.84
N ARG A 57 -18.23 -4.41 -4.61
CA ARG A 57 -18.02 -5.19 -3.39
C ARG A 57 -19.04 -6.32 -3.32
N THR A 58 -18.59 -7.53 -3.08
CA THR A 58 -19.49 -8.67 -2.85
C THR A 58 -19.11 -9.38 -1.58
N VAL A 59 -20.12 -9.90 -0.88
CA VAL A 59 -19.93 -10.70 0.33
C VAL A 59 -20.31 -12.14 0.05
N ILE A 60 -19.48 -13.04 0.56
CA ILE A 60 -19.68 -14.48 0.56
C ILE A 60 -19.99 -14.87 2.00
N ASP A 61 -21.11 -15.56 2.21
CA ASP A 61 -21.30 -16.39 3.38
C ASP A 61 -20.77 -17.79 3.06
N ARG A 62 -19.63 -18.17 3.65
CA ARG A 62 -18.98 -19.46 3.38
C ARG A 62 -19.76 -20.65 3.92
N GLU A 63 -20.68 -20.46 4.86
CA GLU A 63 -21.57 -21.55 5.29
C GLU A 63 -22.61 -21.87 4.20
N GLU A 64 -23.17 -20.84 3.56
CA GLU A 64 -24.14 -21.00 2.48
C GLU A 64 -23.49 -21.40 1.15
N HIS A 65 -22.25 -20.97 0.92
CA HIS A 65 -21.52 -21.14 -0.33
C HIS A 65 -20.12 -21.70 -0.11
N ALA A 66 -20.01 -22.85 0.55
CA ALA A 66 -18.75 -23.47 0.97
C ALA A 66 -17.73 -23.75 -0.15
N THR A 67 -18.12 -23.74 -1.44
CA THR A 67 -17.21 -23.94 -2.58
C THR A 67 -17.15 -22.75 -3.54
N GLY A 68 -17.92 -21.70 -3.24
CA GLY A 68 -18.09 -20.52 -4.07
C GLY A 68 -19.08 -20.73 -5.22
N ARG A 69 -19.74 -19.67 -5.65
CA ARG A 69 -20.71 -19.70 -6.77
C ARG A 69 -20.05 -19.40 -8.10
N THR A 70 -18.95 -18.65 -8.08
CA THR A 70 -18.22 -18.19 -9.26
C THR A 70 -16.76 -18.62 -9.21
N ALA A 71 -16.03 -18.53 -10.32
CA ALA A 71 -14.59 -18.75 -10.40
C ALA A 71 -13.80 -17.83 -9.45
N ILE A 72 -14.25 -16.57 -9.27
CA ILE A 72 -13.65 -15.64 -8.31
C ILE A 72 -13.92 -16.10 -6.87
N GLU A 73 -15.14 -16.51 -6.55
CA GLU A 73 -15.47 -16.99 -5.20
C GLU A 73 -14.77 -18.31 -4.87
N SER A 74 -14.65 -19.21 -5.86
CA SER A 74 -13.98 -20.50 -5.70
C SER A 74 -12.49 -20.34 -5.42
N ILE A 75 -11.80 -19.41 -6.09
CA ILE A 75 -10.39 -19.15 -5.79
C ILE A 75 -10.20 -18.51 -4.41
N VAL A 76 -11.11 -17.62 -4.00
CA VAL A 76 -11.09 -16.99 -2.66
C VAL A 76 -11.25 -18.05 -1.58
N ILE A 77 -12.27 -18.91 -1.71
CA ILE A 77 -12.52 -19.97 -0.74
C ILE A 77 -11.36 -20.96 -0.72
N SER A 78 -10.87 -21.39 -1.88
CA SER A 78 -9.72 -22.29 -1.96
C SER A 78 -8.48 -21.69 -1.29
N ALA A 79 -8.22 -20.39 -1.44
CA ALA A 79 -7.10 -19.74 -0.77
C ALA A 79 -7.28 -19.73 0.76
N LEU A 80 -8.49 -19.47 1.24
CA LEU A 80 -8.79 -19.43 2.67
C LEU A 80 -8.76 -20.82 3.33
N GLU A 81 -9.18 -21.87 2.61
CA GLU A 81 -9.03 -23.26 3.04
C GLU A 81 -7.56 -23.63 3.24
N GLU A 82 -6.69 -23.33 2.26
CA GLU A 82 -5.24 -23.60 2.35
C GLU A 82 -4.54 -22.75 3.42
N LEU A 83 -5.09 -21.58 3.75
CA LEU A 83 -4.62 -20.71 4.83
C LEU A 83 -5.14 -21.11 6.21
N GLU A 84 -6.00 -22.13 6.29
CA GLU A 84 -6.74 -22.52 7.49
C GLU A 84 -7.49 -21.33 8.13
N ASP A 85 -8.03 -20.43 7.30
CA ASP A 85 -8.83 -19.30 7.76
C ASP A 85 -10.29 -19.75 7.90
N ASP A 86 -10.81 -19.70 9.12
CA ASP A 86 -12.12 -20.19 9.52
C ASP A 86 -13.21 -19.11 9.53
N THR A 87 -12.90 -17.87 9.14
CA THR A 87 -13.89 -16.79 9.13
C THR A 87 -15.04 -17.10 8.19
N ARG A 88 -16.28 -16.93 8.66
CA ARG A 88 -17.49 -17.22 7.88
C ARG A 88 -17.69 -16.25 6.70
N TYR A 89 -17.43 -14.97 6.92
CA TYR A 89 -17.79 -13.94 5.96
C TYR A 89 -16.56 -13.41 5.22
N VAL A 90 -16.71 -13.27 3.90
CA VAL A 90 -15.64 -12.74 3.05
C VAL A 90 -16.20 -11.64 2.17
N GLU A 91 -15.65 -10.44 2.29
CA GLU A 91 -15.92 -9.35 1.35
C GLU A 91 -14.82 -9.33 0.29
N TYR A 92 -15.15 -9.19 -0.99
CA TYR A 92 -14.15 -9.12 -2.06
C TYR A 92 -14.53 -8.14 -3.16
N TRP A 93 -13.51 -7.66 -3.89
CA TRP A 93 -13.68 -6.82 -5.07
C TRP A 93 -12.57 -7.07 -6.10
N TRP A 94 -12.96 -6.93 -7.36
CA TRP A 94 -12.06 -7.06 -8.51
C TRP A 94 -11.58 -5.68 -8.98
N ARG A 95 -10.29 -5.55 -9.28
CA ARG A 95 -9.74 -4.36 -9.93
C ARG A 95 -8.89 -4.80 -11.12
N ASP A 96 -9.18 -4.28 -12.30
CA ASP A 96 -8.47 -4.58 -13.54
C ASP A 96 -7.41 -3.53 -13.92
N THR A 97 -7.42 -2.39 -13.23
CA THR A 97 -6.61 -1.21 -13.52
C THR A 97 -5.77 -0.78 -12.32
N TRP A 98 -4.56 -0.27 -12.61
CA TRP A 98 -3.75 0.38 -11.58
C TRP A 98 -4.26 1.80 -11.33
N MET A 99 -4.93 1.99 -10.20
CA MET A 99 -5.39 3.29 -9.71
C MET A 99 -4.57 3.70 -8.49
N ASN A 100 -4.31 5.01 -8.35
CA ASN A 100 -3.70 5.54 -7.14
C ASN A 100 -4.69 5.40 -5.98
N LEU A 101 -4.42 4.49 -5.06
CA LEU A 101 -5.22 4.29 -3.86
C LEU A 101 -4.42 4.81 -2.65
N PRO A 102 -4.80 5.96 -2.07
CA PRO A 102 -4.13 6.50 -0.89
C PRO A 102 -4.24 5.56 0.31
N ALA A 103 -3.42 5.79 1.34
CA ALA A 103 -3.36 4.90 2.49
C ALA A 103 -4.67 4.91 3.30
N HIS A 104 -5.20 3.74 3.61
CA HIS A 104 -6.43 3.54 4.37
C HIS A 104 -6.42 2.24 5.13
N ARG A 105 -7.39 2.08 6.02
CA ARG A 105 -7.80 0.79 6.53
C ARG A 105 -9.10 0.41 5.83
N ASP A 106 -9.26 -0.88 5.59
CA ASP A 106 -10.57 -1.39 5.24
C ASP A 106 -11.43 -1.40 6.50
N ILE A 107 -12.65 -0.89 6.34
CA ILE A 107 -13.60 -0.70 7.43
C ILE A 107 -14.98 -1.03 6.92
N ASP A 108 -15.87 -1.35 7.84
CA ASP A 108 -17.29 -1.35 7.55
C ASP A 108 -17.78 0.09 7.36
N GLU A 109 -17.74 0.55 6.11
CA GLU A 109 -18.09 1.92 5.74
C GLU A 109 -19.56 2.23 6.01
N ASP A 110 -20.45 1.25 5.87
CA ASP A 110 -21.89 1.43 6.01
C ASP A 110 -22.30 1.61 7.47
N ILE A 111 -21.73 0.83 8.39
CA ILE A 111 -21.93 1.03 9.83
C ILE A 111 -21.50 2.44 10.23
N LEU A 112 -20.34 2.86 9.74
CA LEU A 112 -19.73 4.12 10.09
C LEU A 112 -20.50 5.31 9.50
N GLU A 113 -20.93 5.20 8.25
CA GLU A 113 -21.76 6.20 7.59
C GLU A 113 -23.14 6.30 8.25
N ASN A 114 -23.76 5.17 8.62
CA ASN A 114 -25.03 5.17 9.36
C ASN A 114 -24.90 5.82 10.73
N ALA A 115 -23.80 5.58 11.44
CA ALA A 115 -23.54 6.26 12.71
C ALA A 115 -23.40 7.78 12.51
N TYR A 116 -22.67 8.20 11.49
CA TYR A 116 -22.54 9.62 11.14
C TYR A 116 -23.88 10.26 10.76
N LYS A 117 -24.69 9.59 9.91
CA LYS A 117 -26.03 10.06 9.50
C LYS A 117 -26.99 10.22 10.69
N ARG A 118 -26.82 9.42 11.74
CA ARG A 118 -27.60 9.52 13.00
C ARG A 118 -27.09 10.62 13.94
N GLY A 119 -26.02 11.34 13.58
CA GLY A 119 -25.49 12.45 14.35
C GLY A 119 -24.58 12.03 15.50
N TYR A 120 -24.06 10.80 15.52
CA TYR A 120 -23.05 10.42 16.49
C TYR A 120 -21.74 11.16 16.22
N VAL A 121 -21.29 11.94 17.20
CA VAL A 121 -20.05 12.75 17.11
C VAL A 121 -18.82 11.87 17.28
N ASP A 122 -18.89 10.88 18.16
CA ASP A 122 -17.84 9.88 18.36
C ASP A 122 -18.23 8.59 17.65
N THR A 123 -17.67 8.38 16.48
CA THR A 123 -17.89 7.17 15.68
C THR A 123 -16.88 6.06 15.94
N SER A 124 -15.94 6.25 16.87
CA SER A 124 -14.89 5.26 17.18
C SER A 124 -15.47 3.90 17.60
N ARG A 125 -16.63 3.90 18.27
CA ARG A 125 -17.34 2.68 18.71
C ARG A 125 -17.99 1.89 17.57
N TYR A 126 -18.11 2.52 16.40
CA TYR A 126 -18.71 1.94 15.19
C TYR A 126 -17.62 1.56 14.18
N TYR A 127 -16.37 1.55 14.61
CA TYR A 127 -15.22 1.21 13.79
C TYR A 127 -15.01 -0.31 13.81
N ARG A 128 -15.45 -0.99 12.76
CA ARG A 128 -15.18 -2.41 12.55
C ARG A 128 -14.20 -2.57 11.40
N ILE A 129 -13.17 -3.37 11.63
CA ILE A 129 -12.12 -3.72 10.67
C ILE A 129 -12.18 -5.22 10.39
N PRO A 130 -11.70 -5.67 9.23
CA PRO A 130 -11.61 -7.10 8.95
C PRO A 130 -10.56 -7.75 9.85
N ARG A 131 -10.65 -9.07 10.00
CA ARG A 131 -9.63 -9.87 10.68
C ARG A 131 -8.33 -9.84 9.87
N TYR A 132 -8.44 -10.12 8.57
CA TYR A 132 -7.35 -10.02 7.62
C TYR A 132 -7.79 -9.38 6.31
N GLY A 133 -6.88 -8.61 5.72
CA GLY A 133 -6.95 -8.20 4.32
C GLY A 133 -6.06 -9.08 3.46
N HIS A 134 -6.49 -9.29 2.21
CA HIS A 134 -5.78 -10.10 1.24
C HIS A 134 -5.74 -9.41 -0.13
N VAL A 135 -4.64 -9.62 -0.87
CA VAL A 135 -4.50 -9.20 -2.26
C VAL A 135 -3.88 -10.34 -3.06
N LEU A 136 -4.65 -10.91 -4.00
CA LEU A 136 -4.16 -11.83 -5.02
C LEU A 136 -3.88 -11.06 -6.31
N TYR A 137 -2.64 -11.06 -6.75
CA TYR A 137 -2.26 -10.45 -8.03
C TYR A 137 -2.51 -11.43 -9.16
N VAL A 138 -3.36 -11.05 -10.12
CA VAL A 138 -3.81 -11.96 -11.18
C VAL A 138 -3.01 -11.76 -12.46
N ASN A 139 -2.90 -10.52 -12.93
CA ASN A 139 -2.19 -10.18 -14.15
C ASN A 139 -1.58 -8.78 -14.01
N ILE A 140 -0.31 -8.63 -14.40
CA ILE A 140 0.45 -7.39 -14.26
C ILE A 140 1.19 -7.16 -15.58
N ASP A 141 1.02 -5.97 -16.17
CA ASP A 141 1.74 -5.62 -17.40
C ASP A 141 3.26 -5.72 -17.22
N ALA A 142 3.94 -6.10 -18.30
CA ALA A 142 5.39 -6.25 -18.28
C ALA A 142 6.08 -4.93 -17.90
N GLY A 143 6.98 -4.98 -16.91
CA GLY A 143 7.71 -3.81 -16.40
C GLY A 143 6.92 -2.94 -15.44
N LEU A 144 5.64 -3.23 -15.19
CA LEU A 144 4.83 -2.50 -14.23
C LEU A 144 5.17 -2.95 -12.80
N LEU A 145 5.61 -2.02 -11.94
CA LEU A 145 5.94 -2.33 -10.55
C LEU A 145 4.69 -2.47 -9.66
N ALA A 146 3.80 -1.48 -9.73
CA ALA A 146 2.49 -1.40 -9.07
C ALA A 146 2.37 -2.05 -7.67
N PRO A 147 3.27 -1.71 -6.72
CA PRO A 147 3.33 -2.38 -5.43
C PRO A 147 2.08 -2.11 -4.58
N THR A 148 1.80 -2.99 -3.63
CA THR A 148 0.97 -2.66 -2.47
C THR A 148 1.89 -2.25 -1.34
N CYS A 149 1.59 -1.12 -0.72
CA CYS A 149 2.31 -0.61 0.45
C CYS A 149 1.45 -0.79 1.70
N LEU A 150 2.05 -1.24 2.79
CA LEU A 150 1.39 -1.42 4.09
C LEU A 150 2.19 -0.66 5.15
N TRP A 151 1.54 -0.15 6.18
CA TRP A 151 2.21 0.49 7.29
C TRP A 151 1.76 -0.08 8.62
N GLU A 152 2.76 -0.45 9.42
CA GLU A 152 2.60 -0.66 10.84
C GLU A 152 2.69 0.67 11.57
N GLU A 153 1.68 0.89 12.40
CA GLU A 153 1.62 2.05 13.27
C GLU A 153 2.21 1.73 14.63
N GLY A 154 2.89 2.71 15.18
CA GLY A 154 3.58 2.56 16.44
C GLY A 154 2.64 2.47 17.61
N ASN A 155 2.93 1.48 18.46
CA ASN A 155 2.27 1.11 19.70
C ASN A 155 0.98 1.90 19.93
N ILE A 156 -0.06 1.48 19.21
CA ILE A 156 -1.42 1.86 19.45
C ILE A 156 -1.90 1.10 20.70
N SER A 157 -1.18 1.22 21.82
CA SER A 157 -1.57 0.58 23.08
C SER A 157 -2.87 1.15 23.66
N SER A 158 -3.52 2.10 22.97
CA SER A 158 -4.79 2.71 23.33
C SER A 158 -5.98 2.26 22.47
N PHE A 159 -5.79 1.49 21.39
CA PHE A 159 -6.92 0.82 20.74
C PHE A 159 -7.12 -0.51 21.45
N GLN A 160 -7.63 -0.44 22.68
CA GLN A 160 -8.42 -1.56 23.16
C GLN A 160 -9.63 -1.60 22.23
N THR A 161 -9.65 -2.56 21.30
CA THR A 161 -10.93 -3.01 20.73
C THR A 161 -11.84 -3.17 21.94
N PRO A 162 -12.96 -2.44 22.04
CA PRO A 162 -13.89 -2.64 23.13
C PRO A 162 -14.13 -4.15 23.15
N GLU A 163 -13.71 -4.84 24.21
CA GLU A 163 -14.02 -6.25 24.35
C GLU A 163 -15.52 -6.33 24.08
N SER A 164 -15.86 -7.03 23.01
CA SER A 164 -17.20 -7.15 22.49
C SER A 164 -18.08 -7.63 23.64
N HIS A 165 -18.74 -6.69 24.32
CA HIS A 165 -19.84 -6.95 25.22
C HIS A 165 -21.10 -6.84 24.34
N PRO A 166 -21.52 -7.95 23.68
CA PRO A 166 -22.69 -7.95 22.80
C PRO A 166 -23.97 -7.49 23.51
N GLU A 167 -24.00 -7.51 24.85
CA GLU A 167 -25.17 -7.12 25.65
C GLU A 167 -25.52 -5.62 25.56
N HIS A 168 -24.66 -4.75 25.01
CA HIS A 168 -24.95 -3.31 24.91
C HIS A 168 -25.54 -2.84 23.57
N LEU A 169 -25.57 -3.69 22.53
CA LEU A 169 -26.16 -3.32 21.24
C LEU A 169 -27.68 -3.57 21.19
N GLU A 170 -28.20 -4.53 21.95
CA GLU A 170 -29.64 -4.81 22.02
C GLU A 170 -30.39 -3.86 22.98
N GLN A 171 -29.69 -3.10 23.84
CA GLN A 171 -30.28 -2.15 24.78
C GLN A 171 -30.28 -0.69 24.29
N ILE A 172 -30.09 -0.43 23.00
CA ILE A 172 -30.23 0.93 22.43
C ILE A 172 -31.71 1.23 22.13
N GLY A 173 -32.52 1.15 23.18
CA GLY A 173 -33.74 1.93 23.31
C GLY A 173 -33.34 3.36 23.65
N LEU A 174 -33.29 4.21 22.61
CA LEU A 174 -33.18 5.67 22.61
C LEU A 174 -33.46 6.40 23.95
N GLU A 175 -32.49 6.48 24.85
CA GLU A 175 -32.36 7.60 25.78
C GLU A 175 -31.02 8.28 25.54
N ARG A 176 -31.07 9.59 25.24
CA ARG A 176 -29.90 10.42 24.96
C ARG A 176 -28.98 10.40 26.19
N PRO A 177 -27.71 10.00 26.06
CA PRO A 177 -26.76 10.18 27.15
C PRO A 177 -26.45 11.67 27.25
N GLN A 178 -26.94 12.29 28.32
CA GLN A 178 -26.58 13.64 28.72
C GLN A 178 -25.46 13.53 29.77
N GLU A 179 -24.25 13.13 29.37
CA GLU A 179 -23.10 13.17 30.27
C GLU A 179 -21.85 13.69 29.55
N SER A 180 -21.16 14.56 30.28
CA SER A 180 -19.95 15.30 29.92
C SER A 180 -18.90 14.41 29.27
N PHE A 181 -18.80 14.52 27.94
CA PHE A 181 -17.84 13.79 27.13
C PHE A 181 -16.43 14.33 27.38
N VAL A 182 -15.58 13.50 28.01
CA VAL A 182 -14.14 13.59 27.76
C VAL A 182 -13.98 13.28 26.28
N GLN A 183 -13.63 14.29 25.47
CA GLN A 183 -13.32 14.08 24.05
C GLN A 183 -12.24 12.99 24.00
N PRO A 184 -12.50 11.81 23.39
CA PRO A 184 -11.39 10.96 23.00
C PRO A 184 -10.49 11.86 22.17
N SER A 185 -9.22 11.98 22.56
CA SER A 185 -8.25 12.78 21.84
C SER A 185 -8.35 12.34 20.38
N VAL A 186 -8.93 13.24 19.58
CA VAL A 186 -9.02 13.25 18.13
C VAL A 186 -7.88 12.41 17.59
N PHE A 187 -8.20 11.28 16.95
CA PHE A 187 -7.21 10.34 16.40
C PHE A 187 -6.04 11.15 15.87
N GLY A 188 -4.89 11.02 16.52
CA GLY A 188 -3.69 11.73 16.09
C GLY A 188 -3.32 11.30 14.68
N CYS A 189 -2.49 12.10 14.02
CA CYS A 189 -1.80 11.63 12.82
C CYS A 189 -1.11 10.28 13.14
N PRO A 190 -1.31 9.23 12.33
CA PRO A 190 -0.80 7.91 12.66
C PRO A 190 0.73 7.90 12.68
N HIS A 191 1.32 7.34 13.73
CA HIS A 191 2.78 7.25 13.88
C HIS A 191 3.29 6.04 13.11
N LEU A 192 3.79 6.22 11.90
CA LEU A 192 4.28 5.11 11.08
C LEU A 192 5.63 4.60 11.61
N GLN A 193 5.73 3.31 11.96
CA GLN A 193 6.96 2.68 12.44
C GLN A 193 7.65 1.82 11.40
N GLN A 194 6.89 1.19 10.53
CA GLN A 194 7.43 0.30 9.53
C GLN A 194 6.55 0.33 8.29
N MET A 195 7.19 0.32 7.12
CA MET A 195 6.56 0.21 5.83
C MET A 195 6.91 -1.13 5.21
N TYR A 196 5.90 -1.81 4.68
CA TYR A 196 6.10 -3.00 3.86
C TYR A 196 5.77 -2.67 2.42
N VAL A 197 6.63 -3.11 1.51
CA VAL A 197 6.43 -2.94 0.07
C VAL A 197 6.39 -4.30 -0.59
N VAL A 198 5.24 -4.64 -1.16
CA VAL A 198 5.00 -5.93 -1.79
C VAL A 198 4.79 -5.70 -3.28
N PRO A 199 5.75 -6.08 -4.15
CA PRO A 199 5.56 -5.90 -5.58
C PRO A 199 4.50 -6.84 -6.12
N ALA A 200 3.78 -6.34 -7.13
CA ALA A 200 2.71 -7.07 -7.77
C ALA A 200 3.30 -8.11 -8.74
N VAL A 201 3.11 -9.38 -8.41
CA VAL A 201 3.62 -10.52 -9.20
C VAL A 201 2.45 -11.47 -9.47
N PRO A 202 2.12 -11.82 -10.73
CA PRO A 202 1.02 -12.75 -11.02
C PRO A 202 1.13 -14.06 -10.22
N GLY A 203 0.03 -14.48 -9.59
CA GLY A 203 -0.03 -15.67 -8.74
C GLY A 203 0.50 -15.48 -7.32
N ARG A 204 0.86 -14.25 -6.93
CA ARG A 204 1.24 -13.90 -5.55
C ARG A 204 0.02 -13.57 -4.71
N LEU A 205 -0.03 -14.14 -3.50
CA LEU A 205 -0.98 -13.76 -2.46
C LEU A 205 -0.27 -12.98 -1.37
N LEU A 206 -0.81 -11.83 -1.04
CA LEU A 206 -0.48 -11.03 0.14
C LEU A 206 -1.62 -11.22 1.16
N ARG A 207 -1.28 -11.55 2.42
CA ARG A 207 -2.16 -11.48 3.58
C ARG A 207 -1.59 -10.51 4.61
N PHE A 208 -2.45 -9.70 5.20
CA PHE A 208 -2.05 -8.78 6.26
C PHE A 208 -3.17 -8.63 7.30
N ARG A 209 -2.83 -8.20 8.52
CA ARG A 209 -3.82 -7.89 9.55
C ARG A 209 -4.72 -6.74 9.09
N GLY A 210 -6.03 -6.85 9.32
CA GLY A 210 -6.99 -5.84 8.85
C GLY A 210 -6.86 -4.45 9.49
N ASP A 211 -6.08 -4.32 10.56
CA ASP A 211 -5.81 -3.03 11.21
C ASP A 211 -4.66 -2.23 10.57
N LEU A 212 -3.92 -2.80 9.61
CA LEU A 212 -2.85 -2.08 8.95
C LEU A 212 -3.39 -1.04 7.95
N LEU A 213 -2.72 0.11 7.92
CA LEU A 213 -2.87 1.04 6.80
C LEU A 213 -2.29 0.40 5.55
N HIS A 214 -2.95 0.56 4.42
CA HIS A 214 -2.47 0.05 3.15
C HIS A 214 -2.87 0.95 1.97
N ALA A 215 -2.09 0.87 0.89
CA ALA A 215 -2.22 1.70 -0.30
C ALA A 215 -1.78 0.95 -1.56
N ALA A 216 -2.18 1.46 -2.71
CA ALA A 216 -1.63 1.10 -4.01
C ALA A 216 -1.15 2.39 -4.69
N PRO A 217 0.07 2.88 -4.40
CA PRO A 217 0.56 4.14 -4.95
C PRO A 217 0.63 4.08 -6.47
N LYS A 218 0.30 5.20 -7.13
CA LYS A 218 0.57 5.44 -8.55
C LYS A 218 1.03 6.89 -8.77
N PRO A 219 2.25 7.12 -9.30
CA PRO A 219 3.30 6.12 -9.55
C PRO A 219 3.80 5.47 -8.25
N ALA A 220 4.60 4.41 -8.34
CA ALA A 220 5.08 3.66 -7.16
C ALA A 220 5.86 4.54 -6.16
N ASP A 221 6.51 5.59 -6.64
CA ASP A 221 7.36 6.53 -5.91
C ASP A 221 6.67 7.86 -5.54
N VAL A 222 5.33 7.90 -5.58
CA VAL A 222 4.52 9.10 -5.28
C VAL A 222 4.76 9.70 -3.88
N TYR A 223 5.38 8.97 -2.96
CA TYR A 223 5.59 9.42 -1.58
C TYR A 223 6.71 10.45 -1.38
N PHE A 224 7.63 10.56 -2.35
CA PHE A 224 8.80 11.45 -2.26
C PHE A 224 8.52 12.88 -2.74
N ASP A 225 7.50 13.07 -3.58
CA ASP A 225 7.18 14.35 -4.25
C ASP A 225 6.09 15.17 -3.53
N ALA A 226 6.11 15.20 -2.19
CA ALA A 226 5.06 15.85 -1.41
C ALA A 226 4.90 17.35 -1.74
N ASP A 227 6.00 18.03 -2.06
CA ASP A 227 6.04 19.46 -2.33
C ASP A 227 5.69 19.83 -3.79
N GLN A 228 5.71 18.86 -4.70
CA GLN A 228 5.48 19.11 -6.15
C GLN A 228 4.00 19.03 -6.56
N GLY A 229 3.09 18.84 -5.60
CA GLY A 229 1.68 18.56 -5.88
C GLY A 229 1.51 17.21 -6.59
N PRO A 230 0.29 16.82 -7.02
CA PRO A 230 0.15 15.74 -7.98
C PRO A 230 0.85 16.21 -9.27
N GLY A 231 2.13 15.84 -9.42
CA GLY A 231 2.96 16.29 -10.53
C GLY A 231 2.24 16.07 -11.85
N PHE A 232 2.47 16.97 -12.80
CA PHE A 232 1.96 16.88 -14.18
C PHE A 232 2.05 15.45 -14.77
N PHE A 233 3.09 14.70 -14.39
CA PHE A 233 3.30 13.31 -14.76
C PHE A 233 2.25 12.32 -14.22
N ALA A 234 1.73 12.49 -13.01
CA ALA A 234 0.69 11.60 -12.47
C ALA A 234 -0.60 11.71 -13.32
N VAL A 235 -1.01 12.93 -13.65
CA VAL A 235 -2.17 13.19 -14.52
C VAL A 235 -1.96 12.65 -15.93
N MET A 236 -0.76 12.81 -16.48
CA MET A 236 -0.42 12.26 -17.80
C MET A 236 -0.35 10.72 -17.80
N SER A 237 0.11 10.10 -16.71
CA SER A 237 0.19 8.63 -16.61
C SER A 237 -1.16 7.95 -16.70
N ASP A 238 -2.21 8.58 -16.18
CA ASP A 238 -3.59 8.08 -16.28
C ASP A 238 -4.17 8.24 -17.69
N LEU A 239 -3.68 9.21 -18.46
CA LEU A 239 -4.22 9.53 -19.80
C LEU A 239 -3.54 8.79 -20.93
N VAL A 240 -2.24 8.47 -20.82
CA VAL A 240 -1.46 8.02 -21.98
C VAL A 240 -1.31 6.50 -22.05
N TRP A 241 -1.35 5.77 -20.92
CA TRP A 241 -1.18 4.31 -20.93
C TRP A 241 -1.99 3.66 -19.81
N PRO A 242 -3.14 3.03 -20.09
CA PRO A 242 -3.84 2.22 -19.09
C PRO A 242 -2.94 1.03 -18.73
N SER A 243 -2.13 1.20 -17.68
CA SER A 243 -1.30 0.12 -17.15
C SER A 243 -2.20 -0.86 -16.43
N ARG A 244 -2.24 -2.10 -16.93
CA ARG A 244 -3.10 -3.15 -16.40
C ARG A 244 -2.44 -3.77 -15.18
N ARG A 245 -3.08 -3.57 -14.03
CA ARG A 245 -2.77 -4.22 -12.76
C ARG A 245 -4.05 -4.87 -12.28
N VAL A 246 -4.18 -6.15 -12.59
CA VAL A 246 -5.34 -6.95 -12.22
C VAL A 246 -5.08 -7.58 -10.86
N SER A 247 -5.92 -7.23 -9.89
CA SER A 247 -5.86 -7.75 -8.52
C SER A 247 -7.25 -8.07 -8.02
N LEU A 248 -7.35 -9.18 -7.29
CA LEU A 248 -8.50 -9.56 -6.48
C LEU A 248 -8.14 -9.28 -5.02
N ALA A 249 -8.84 -8.33 -4.40
CA ALA A 249 -8.67 -8.03 -2.99
C ALA A 249 -9.88 -8.57 -2.21
N PHE A 250 -9.62 -9.11 -1.03
CA PHE A 250 -10.66 -9.68 -0.19
C PHE A 250 -10.33 -9.62 1.30
N ASN A 251 -11.35 -9.39 2.10
CA ASN A 251 -11.32 -9.20 3.53
C ASN A 251 -12.09 -10.31 4.21
N THR A 252 -11.54 -10.83 5.31
CA THR A 252 -12.22 -11.81 6.15
C THR A 252 -12.80 -11.16 7.39
N TRP A 253 -14.03 -11.55 7.74
CA TRP A 253 -14.78 -10.95 8.84
C TRP A 253 -15.39 -12.01 9.75
N ASP A 254 -15.34 -11.76 11.06
CA ASP A 254 -15.97 -12.61 12.07
C ASP A 254 -17.51 -12.46 12.06
N GLU A 255 -17.99 -11.28 11.68
CA GLU A 255 -19.40 -10.92 11.54
C GLU A 255 -19.67 -10.44 10.10
N PRO A 256 -20.90 -10.53 9.58
CA PRO A 256 -21.17 -10.10 8.21
C PRO A 256 -20.90 -8.59 8.09
N PRO A 257 -20.04 -8.14 7.16
CA PRO A 257 -19.87 -6.72 6.89
C PRO A 257 -21.21 -6.14 6.44
N SER A 258 -21.51 -4.91 6.87
CA SER A 258 -22.70 -4.23 6.41
C SER A 258 -22.46 -3.86 4.97
N VAL A 259 -23.34 -4.37 4.12
CA VAL A 259 -23.40 -4.03 2.72
C VAL A 259 -24.77 -3.44 2.49
N GLU A 260 -24.84 -2.29 1.83
CA GLU A 260 -26.09 -1.72 1.40
C GLU A 260 -26.96 -2.81 0.76
N LYS A 261 -28.16 -3.02 1.33
CA LYS A 261 -29.15 -3.95 0.80
C LYS A 261 -29.42 -3.55 -0.65
N GLY A 262 -28.91 -4.32 -1.59
CA GLY A 262 -29.03 -4.00 -3.02
C GLY A 262 -27.77 -4.19 -3.85
N GLN A 263 -26.66 -4.73 -3.32
CA GLN A 263 -25.66 -5.32 -4.21
C GLN A 263 -26.40 -6.33 -5.11
N PRO A 264 -26.35 -6.17 -6.44
CA PRO A 264 -27.01 -7.10 -7.32
C PRO A 264 -26.39 -8.47 -7.10
N GLU A 265 -27.22 -9.46 -6.76
CA GLU A 265 -26.80 -10.85 -6.89
C GLU A 265 -26.24 -11.05 -8.31
N PRO A 266 -25.17 -11.84 -8.47
CA PRO A 266 -24.64 -12.14 -9.79
C PRO A 266 -25.79 -12.56 -10.70
N SER A 267 -25.91 -11.91 -11.85
CA SER A 267 -26.94 -12.26 -12.82
C SER A 267 -26.81 -13.73 -13.20
N GLN A 268 -27.92 -14.39 -13.56
CA GLN A 268 -27.85 -15.78 -14.02
C GLN A 268 -26.88 -15.92 -15.21
N GLN A 269 -26.76 -14.90 -16.05
CA GLN A 269 -25.79 -14.87 -17.14
C GLN A 269 -24.34 -14.87 -16.64
N GLU A 270 -24.02 -14.13 -15.58
CA GLU A 270 -22.69 -14.20 -14.95
C GLU A 270 -22.48 -15.57 -14.31
N LEU A 271 -23.46 -16.10 -13.59
CA LEU A 271 -23.41 -17.44 -13.02
C LEU A 271 -23.22 -18.52 -14.11
N ASP A 272 -23.87 -18.40 -15.26
CA ASP A 272 -23.80 -19.35 -16.38
C ASP A 272 -22.50 -19.20 -17.19
N ALA A 273 -22.04 -17.96 -17.40
CA ALA A 273 -20.77 -17.68 -18.06
C ALA A 273 -19.58 -18.13 -17.20
N ILE A 274 -19.77 -18.20 -15.89
CA ILE A 274 -18.78 -18.62 -14.90
C ILE A 274 -19.06 -20.04 -14.38
N ALA A 275 -20.16 -20.67 -14.81
CA ALA A 275 -20.55 -22.01 -14.39
C ALA A 275 -19.40 -22.98 -14.67
N PRO A 276 -19.22 -24.02 -13.84
CA PRO A 276 -18.07 -24.91 -13.92
C PRO A 276 -18.09 -25.74 -15.21
N GLN A 277 -17.63 -25.16 -16.32
CA GLN A 277 -17.60 -25.82 -17.62
C GLN A 277 -16.47 -26.87 -17.72
N ALA A 278 -15.48 -26.84 -16.82
CA ALA A 278 -14.52 -27.94 -16.57
C ALA A 278 -13.63 -27.58 -15.36
N GLY A 279 -14.15 -27.78 -14.14
CA GLY A 279 -13.45 -27.52 -12.87
C GLY A 279 -13.29 -26.04 -12.55
N MET A 280 -13.82 -25.59 -11.41
CA MET A 280 -13.55 -24.23 -10.92
C MET A 280 -12.05 -24.04 -10.68
N PRO A 281 -11.49 -22.84 -10.93
CA PRO A 281 -10.10 -22.57 -10.58
C PRO A 281 -9.92 -22.71 -9.07
N ARG A 282 -8.89 -23.43 -8.67
CA ARG A 282 -8.46 -23.56 -7.28
C ARG A 282 -7.02 -23.08 -7.13
N CYS A 283 -6.65 -22.77 -5.89
CA CYS A 283 -5.26 -22.56 -5.54
C CYS A 283 -4.50 -23.88 -5.70
N GLU A 284 -3.19 -23.78 -5.89
CA GLU A 284 -2.32 -24.93 -5.64
C GLU A 284 -2.41 -25.29 -4.15
N GLY A 285 -2.14 -26.55 -3.79
CA GLY A 285 -2.08 -26.94 -2.38
C GLY A 285 -0.98 -26.17 -1.64
N PHE A 286 -1.18 -25.86 -0.36
CA PHE A 286 -0.30 -25.01 0.46
C PHE A 286 1.17 -25.45 0.44
N ALA A 287 1.43 -26.76 0.33
CA ALA A 287 2.78 -27.32 0.21
C ALA A 287 3.55 -26.86 -1.06
N GLN A 288 2.84 -26.38 -2.07
CA GLN A 288 3.41 -25.84 -3.31
C GLN A 288 3.62 -24.32 -3.23
N TRP A 289 3.08 -23.65 -2.21
CA TRP A 289 3.22 -22.21 -2.06
C TRP A 289 4.63 -21.88 -1.61
N HIS A 290 5.21 -20.85 -2.23
CA HIS A 290 6.53 -20.38 -1.86
C HIS A 290 6.40 -19.21 -0.90
N ALA A 291 6.44 -19.48 0.40
CA ALA A 291 6.46 -18.43 1.42
C ALA A 291 7.70 -17.55 1.24
N LEU A 292 7.49 -16.24 1.12
CA LEU A 292 8.56 -15.27 0.97
C LEU A 292 8.87 -14.61 2.32
N LEU A 293 10.15 -14.61 2.68
CA LEU A 293 10.64 -13.85 3.82
C LEU A 293 10.84 -12.38 3.43
N ALA A 294 10.42 -11.47 4.30
CA ALA A 294 10.69 -10.04 4.12
C ALA A 294 12.19 -9.82 4.08
N GLN A 295 12.68 -9.12 3.05
CA GLN A 295 14.02 -8.58 3.09
C GLN A 295 14.00 -7.33 3.98
N ARG A 296 14.71 -7.40 5.11
CA ARG A 296 14.93 -6.24 5.96
C ARG A 296 16.07 -5.43 5.37
N LEU A 297 15.73 -4.38 4.63
CA LEU A 297 16.72 -3.48 4.08
C LEU A 297 17.26 -2.59 5.19
N HIS A 298 18.53 -2.82 5.53
CA HIS A 298 19.34 -1.86 6.27
C HIS A 298 20.29 -1.22 5.28
N SER A 299 20.48 0.09 5.37
CA SER A 299 21.39 0.86 4.52
C SER A 299 22.76 0.22 4.33
N ALA A 300 23.34 -0.27 5.42
CA ALA A 300 24.65 -0.93 5.43
C ALA A 300 24.77 -2.17 4.53
N GLN A 301 23.66 -2.75 4.06
CA GLN A 301 23.63 -3.92 3.19
C GLN A 301 23.45 -3.58 1.70
N LEU A 302 23.07 -2.34 1.38
CA LEU A 302 22.90 -1.90 0.00
C LEU A 302 24.24 -1.40 -0.54
N SER A 303 24.91 -2.25 -1.32
CA SER A 303 26.10 -1.82 -2.07
C SER A 303 25.71 -0.66 -3.00
N PRO A 304 26.54 0.40 -3.12
CA PRO A 304 26.29 1.51 -4.03
C PRO A 304 26.47 1.05 -5.48
N ALA A 305 25.49 0.30 -6.00
CA ALA A 305 25.37 0.06 -7.42
C ALA A 305 24.97 1.38 -8.10
N PRO A 306 25.51 1.69 -9.29
CA PRO A 306 25.16 2.90 -10.01
C PRO A 306 23.66 2.89 -10.37
N MET A 307 22.86 3.69 -9.65
CA MET A 307 21.40 3.78 -9.77
C MET A 307 20.88 4.28 -11.15
N HIS A 308 21.76 4.54 -12.12
CA HIS A 308 21.42 5.20 -13.38
C HIS A 308 21.41 4.30 -14.63
N ALA A 309 21.65 2.99 -14.55
CA ALA A 309 21.93 2.19 -15.75
C ALA A 309 20.77 1.37 -16.36
N HIS A 310 19.56 1.31 -15.79
CA HIS A 310 18.55 0.33 -16.23
C HIS A 310 17.26 0.83 -16.91
N VAL A 311 17.25 2.06 -17.44
CA VAL A 311 16.11 2.54 -18.26
C VAL A 311 16.56 2.94 -19.67
N ALA A 312 17.14 1.99 -20.40
CA ALA A 312 17.17 1.98 -21.87
C ALA A 312 17.68 0.61 -22.34
N ASN A 313 17.08 0.09 -23.42
CA ASN A 313 17.49 -1.09 -24.19
C ASN A 313 16.93 -2.44 -23.75
N GLY A 314 15.63 -2.64 -24.01
CA GLY A 314 15.11 -3.94 -24.40
C GLY A 314 15.09 -4.04 -25.93
N ALA A 315 16.22 -4.35 -26.54
CA ALA A 315 16.33 -4.80 -27.93
C ALA A 315 17.54 -5.73 -28.06
N ASP A 316 17.27 -6.92 -28.59
CA ASP A 316 18.12 -8.04 -28.99
C ASP A 316 19.65 -7.80 -29.14
N ALA A 317 20.45 -8.65 -28.48
CA ALA A 317 21.80 -9.10 -28.92
C ALA A 317 22.18 -10.35 -28.09
N VAL A 318 22.10 -11.57 -28.62
CA VAL A 318 23.11 -12.30 -29.41
C VAL A 318 24.51 -12.30 -28.75
N ASN A 319 24.84 -13.47 -28.19
CA ASN A 319 26.17 -13.86 -27.70
C ASN A 319 27.24 -13.67 -28.78
N VAL A 320 28.34 -13.01 -28.40
CA VAL A 320 29.64 -13.17 -29.06
C VAL A 320 30.67 -13.44 -27.97
N ASP A 321 31.20 -14.66 -27.99
CA ASP A 321 32.37 -15.09 -27.21
C ASP A 321 33.60 -14.31 -27.65
N GLY A 322 34.35 -13.80 -26.68
CA GLY A 322 35.62 -13.10 -26.91
C GLY A 322 36.55 -13.30 -25.72
N ASP A 323 37.50 -14.22 -25.89
CA ASP A 323 38.63 -14.48 -25.01
C ASP A 323 39.42 -13.19 -24.73
N PHE A 324 39.66 -12.87 -23.45
CA PHE A 324 40.56 -11.78 -23.07
C PHE A 324 41.62 -12.27 -22.08
N GLU A 325 42.87 -12.08 -22.47
CA GLU A 325 44.09 -12.57 -21.84
C GLU A 325 44.37 -11.94 -20.48
N SER A 326 44.98 -12.76 -19.62
CA SER A 326 45.42 -12.48 -18.26
C SER A 326 46.73 -11.66 -18.24
N GLY A 327 46.64 -10.39 -17.88
CA GLY A 327 47.79 -9.54 -17.56
C GLY A 327 48.07 -9.54 -16.05
N SER A 328 49.11 -10.25 -15.62
CA SER A 328 49.67 -10.19 -14.27
C SER A 328 50.50 -8.92 -14.09
N SER A 329 50.19 -8.06 -13.11
CA SER A 329 51.09 -7.00 -12.66
C SER A 329 51.20 -7.00 -11.14
N SER A 330 52.45 -6.98 -10.71
CA SER A 330 53.00 -7.13 -9.38
C SER A 330 52.84 -5.90 -8.49
N VAL A 331 52.58 -6.19 -7.20
CA VAL A 331 53.26 -5.70 -5.99
C VAL A 331 53.61 -4.21 -5.90
N GLY A 332 52.94 -3.54 -4.98
CA GLY A 332 53.41 -2.34 -4.30
C GLY A 332 52.64 -2.16 -2.99
N GLU A 333 53.24 -2.56 -1.86
CA GLU A 333 52.74 -2.23 -0.52
C GLU A 333 53.03 -0.75 -0.21
N PRO A 334 52.03 0.06 0.19
CA PRO A 334 52.29 1.33 0.84
C PRO A 334 52.15 1.19 2.37
N ALA A 335 53.12 1.82 3.04
CA ALA A 335 53.30 1.88 4.47
C ALA A 335 52.08 2.45 5.22
N ALA A 336 51.75 1.78 6.33
CA ALA A 336 50.76 2.21 7.30
C ALA A 336 51.21 3.50 8.03
N MET A 337 50.56 4.63 7.71
CA MET A 337 50.50 5.77 8.62
C MET A 337 49.12 5.80 9.27
N GLY A 338 49.11 5.62 10.60
CA GLY A 338 47.93 5.69 11.44
C GLY A 338 47.34 7.09 11.47
N ALA A 339 46.30 7.30 10.66
CA ALA A 339 45.27 8.28 10.95
C ALA A 339 44.21 7.54 11.77
N ASP A 340 43.97 8.00 13.00
CA ASP A 340 42.87 7.56 13.85
C ASP A 340 41.57 7.87 13.10
N PRO A 341 40.86 6.87 12.54
CA PRO A 341 39.64 7.12 11.81
C PRO A 341 38.57 7.28 12.88
N THR A 342 38.43 8.49 13.41
CA THR A 342 37.14 8.96 13.89
C THR A 342 36.22 8.94 12.68
N GLN A 343 35.70 7.75 12.37
CA GLN A 343 34.61 7.54 11.45
C GLN A 343 33.42 8.27 12.06
N GLU A 344 33.31 9.56 11.76
CA GLU A 344 32.01 10.18 11.57
C GLU A 344 31.33 9.30 10.54
N ALA A 345 30.61 8.28 11.03
CA ALA A 345 29.80 7.42 10.20
C ALA A 345 28.90 8.38 9.43
N GLU A 346 29.18 8.56 8.14
CA GLU A 346 28.41 9.45 7.27
C GLU A 346 26.96 9.05 7.45
N GLN A 347 26.22 9.91 8.14
CA GLN A 347 24.84 9.63 8.47
C GLN A 347 24.12 9.58 7.14
N GLU A 348 23.67 8.39 6.76
CA GLU A 348 23.06 8.19 5.45
C GLU A 348 21.89 9.16 5.27
N PRO A 349 21.69 9.66 4.03
CA PRO A 349 20.62 10.60 3.76
C PRO A 349 19.29 9.94 4.13
N GLU A 350 18.59 10.58 5.05
CA GLU A 350 17.24 10.24 5.44
C GLU A 350 16.26 10.97 4.53
N GLU A 351 15.26 10.25 4.01
CA GLU A 351 14.23 10.82 3.15
C GLU A 351 12.90 10.88 3.87
N ARG A 352 12.24 12.02 3.73
CA ARG A 352 10.90 12.24 4.24
C ARG A 352 9.89 11.67 3.27
N ILE A 353 9.02 10.79 3.75
CA ILE A 353 7.86 10.32 3.02
C ILE A 353 6.58 10.97 3.53
N VAL A 354 5.69 11.31 2.61
CA VAL A 354 4.36 11.83 2.93
C VAL A 354 3.31 10.86 2.42
N VAL A 355 2.70 10.14 3.35
CA VAL A 355 1.67 9.14 3.09
C VAL A 355 0.31 9.82 3.14
N LYS A 356 -0.26 10.12 1.97
CA LYS A 356 -1.62 10.65 1.87
C LYS A 356 -2.62 9.61 2.37
N LEU A 357 -3.54 10.06 3.22
CA LEU A 357 -4.58 9.22 3.79
C LEU A 357 -5.86 9.35 2.95
N LEU A 358 -6.50 8.22 2.62
CA LEU A 358 -7.75 8.23 1.87
C LEU A 358 -8.91 8.60 2.81
N GLY A 359 -9.64 9.62 2.40
CA GLY A 359 -10.84 10.10 3.09
C GLY A 359 -10.57 11.26 4.03
N ASN A 360 -11.63 12.03 4.27
CA ASN A 360 -11.68 12.92 5.41
C ASN A 360 -11.96 12.01 6.60
N PHE A 361 -10.94 11.65 7.39
CA PHE A 361 -11.12 10.77 8.53
C PHE A 361 -12.19 11.29 9.52
N HIS A 362 -12.59 12.56 9.46
CA HIS A 362 -13.80 13.07 10.11
C HIS A 362 -15.10 12.28 9.78
N ARG A 363 -15.23 11.72 8.56
CA ARG A 363 -16.32 10.78 8.21
C ARG A 363 -15.96 9.32 8.52
N ARG A 364 -14.66 8.99 8.64
CA ARG A 364 -14.15 7.62 8.82
C ARG A 364 -13.53 7.35 10.21
N GLY A 365 -14.02 8.03 11.24
CA GLY A 365 -13.53 7.86 12.62
C GLY A 365 -12.61 8.98 13.11
N GLY A 366 -13.02 10.24 13.01
CA GLY A 366 -12.50 11.34 13.84
C GLY A 366 -11.08 11.90 13.59
N CYS A 367 -10.22 11.37 12.72
CA CYS A 367 -8.92 12.01 12.44
C CYS A 367 -9.08 13.22 11.49
N SER A 368 -8.41 14.35 11.76
CA SER A 368 -8.35 15.50 10.84
C SER A 368 -7.18 15.43 9.87
N ALA A 369 -6.25 14.49 10.09
CA ALA A 369 -5.04 14.38 9.30
C ALA A 369 -5.35 13.90 7.89
N LYS A 370 -4.90 14.68 6.89
CA LYS A 370 -4.98 14.33 5.46
C LYS A 370 -3.79 13.49 4.99
N ALA A 371 -2.74 13.44 5.80
CA ALA A 371 -1.50 12.73 5.50
C ALA A 371 -0.78 12.37 6.80
N ALA A 372 0.01 11.32 6.73
CA ALA A 372 1.00 10.95 7.73
C ALA A 372 2.41 11.18 7.19
N THR A 373 3.33 11.59 8.05
CA THR A 373 4.71 11.88 7.66
C THR A 373 5.66 11.02 8.47
N ALA A 374 6.60 10.40 7.78
CA ALA A 374 7.65 9.62 8.40
C ALA A 374 8.97 9.83 7.66
N VAL A 375 10.06 9.41 8.29
CA VAL A 375 11.39 9.48 7.73
C VAL A 375 11.95 8.06 7.66
N GLY A 376 12.45 7.68 6.49
CA GLY A 376 13.08 6.39 6.27
C GLY A 376 14.44 6.55 5.60
N ASP A 377 15.15 5.44 5.47
CA ASP A 377 16.39 5.40 4.69
C ASP A 377 16.08 5.56 3.19
N THR A 378 16.67 6.58 2.56
CA THR A 378 16.43 6.92 1.13
C THR A 378 16.64 5.71 0.23
N ARG A 379 17.79 5.04 0.38
CA ARG A 379 18.18 3.92 -0.49
C ARG A 379 17.27 2.73 -0.28
N ALA A 380 16.94 2.41 0.97
CA ALA A 380 16.02 1.33 1.30
C ALA A 380 14.61 1.57 0.75
N LEU A 381 14.08 2.79 0.87
CA LEU A 381 12.75 3.14 0.35
C LEU A 381 12.70 3.04 -1.17
N HIS A 382 13.69 3.61 -1.88
CA HIS A 382 13.78 3.50 -3.32
C HIS A 382 13.96 2.06 -3.80
N ALA A 383 14.85 1.29 -3.16
CA ALA A 383 15.07 -0.12 -3.47
C ALA A 383 13.80 -0.95 -3.26
N ALA A 384 13.06 -0.68 -2.17
CA ALA A 384 11.82 -1.35 -1.86
C ALA A 384 10.73 -1.06 -2.92
N LEU A 385 10.49 0.21 -3.24
CA LEU A 385 9.46 0.66 -4.19
C LEU A 385 9.77 0.29 -5.65
N ARG A 386 11.05 0.09 -5.98
CA ARG A 386 11.50 -0.35 -7.33
C ARG A 386 11.75 -1.84 -7.44
N SER A 387 11.58 -2.59 -6.35
CA SER A 387 11.71 -4.04 -6.37
C SER A 387 10.62 -4.64 -7.26
N SER A 388 10.99 -5.54 -8.16
CA SER A 388 10.04 -6.25 -9.03
C SER A 388 9.64 -7.63 -8.49
N ARG A 389 10.34 -8.14 -7.46
CA ARG A 389 10.14 -9.51 -6.97
C ARG A 389 10.17 -9.65 -5.46
N ALA A 390 11.22 -9.16 -4.81
CA ALA A 390 11.34 -9.25 -3.36
C ALA A 390 10.39 -8.27 -2.68
N TRP A 391 9.75 -8.70 -1.59
CA TRP A 391 9.03 -7.78 -0.73
C TRP A 391 9.92 -7.35 0.43
N HIS A 392 9.75 -6.11 0.86
CA HIS A 392 10.68 -5.42 1.73
C HIS A 392 9.98 -4.91 2.98
N ALA A 393 10.72 -4.90 4.07
CA ALA A 393 10.36 -4.24 5.32
C ALA A 393 11.34 -3.09 5.55
N VAL A 394 10.83 -1.86 5.57
CA VAL A 394 11.62 -0.64 5.77
C VAL A 394 11.21 0.00 7.09
N SER A 395 12.17 0.17 7.99
CA SER A 395 11.94 0.87 9.26
C SER A 395 11.75 2.36 9.01
N LEU A 396 10.75 2.92 9.68
CA LEU A 396 10.41 4.33 9.64
C LEU A 396 10.60 4.96 11.02
N ARG A 397 10.91 6.26 11.03
CA ARG A 397 10.95 7.09 12.23
C ARG A 397 9.92 8.19 12.12
N ASP A 398 9.21 8.44 13.21
CA ASP A 398 8.26 9.54 13.31
C ASP A 398 8.98 10.88 13.36
N GLN A 399 8.68 11.72 12.37
CA GLN A 399 9.20 13.06 12.25
C GLN A 399 8.63 13.98 13.34
N THR A 400 7.37 13.77 13.75
CA THR A 400 6.64 14.65 14.66
C THR A 400 7.32 14.72 16.03
N ARG A 401 7.77 13.57 16.55
CA ARG A 401 8.56 13.52 17.79
C ARG A 401 9.94 14.15 17.64
N ALA A 402 10.59 14.00 16.49
CA ALA A 402 11.91 14.61 16.26
C ALA A 402 11.81 16.13 16.21
N GLU A 403 10.79 16.68 15.53
CA GLU A 403 10.52 18.11 15.45
C GLU A 403 10.09 18.70 16.79
N ALA A 404 9.18 18.03 17.51
CA ALA A 404 8.77 18.46 18.85
C ALA A 404 9.94 18.52 19.84
N ARG A 405 10.88 17.55 19.76
CA ARG A 405 12.12 17.58 20.57
C ARG A 405 13.03 18.74 20.18
N ARG A 406 13.18 19.02 18.87
CA ARG A 406 14.00 20.15 18.39
C ARG A 406 13.40 21.50 18.82
N GLN A 407 12.09 21.66 18.69
CA GLN A 407 11.39 22.88 19.14
C GLN A 407 11.48 23.06 20.66
N GLY A 408 11.24 21.99 21.44
CA GLY A 408 11.37 22.05 22.90
C GLY A 408 12.79 22.34 23.39
N GLN A 409 13.82 21.84 22.69
CA GLN A 409 15.22 22.19 22.98
C GLN A 409 15.57 23.62 22.57
N GLY A 410 15.03 24.10 21.45
CA GLY A 410 15.15 25.48 21.00
C GLY A 410 14.57 26.47 22.01
N ASP A 411 13.36 26.20 22.52
CA ASP A 411 12.70 27.03 23.53
C ASP A 411 13.42 26.98 24.88
N ALA A 412 13.95 25.82 25.28
CA ALA A 412 14.78 25.69 26.47
C ALA A 412 16.12 26.44 26.36
N GLN A 413 16.71 26.54 25.16
CA GLN A 413 17.92 27.34 24.92
C GLN A 413 17.62 28.84 24.80
N LEU A 414 16.51 29.23 24.17
CA LEU A 414 16.08 30.62 24.03
C LEU A 414 15.60 31.22 25.36
N GLY A 415 15.02 30.41 26.25
CA GLY A 415 14.64 30.81 27.61
C GLY A 415 15.81 31.25 28.52
N ARG A 416 17.07 31.07 28.09
CA ARG A 416 18.28 31.55 28.81
C ARG A 416 18.92 32.81 28.21
N ARG A 417 18.44 33.34 27.08
CA ARG A 417 18.97 34.59 26.52
C ARG A 417 17.93 35.72 26.60
N ALA A 418 18.21 36.63 27.54
CA ALA A 418 17.83 38.04 27.62
C ALA A 418 16.53 38.51 26.95
N ARG A 419 15.62 39.06 27.77
CA ARG A 419 14.50 39.94 27.36
C ARG A 419 14.95 40.93 26.27
N PRO A 420 14.35 40.90 25.06
CA PRO A 420 14.60 41.94 24.08
C PRO A 420 13.77 43.19 24.41
N SER A 421 14.45 44.34 24.34
CA SER A 421 13.86 45.68 24.41
C SER A 421 13.03 45.96 23.16
N LYS A 422 11.87 46.58 23.36
CA LYS A 422 10.96 47.07 22.32
C LYS A 422 11.63 48.14 21.45
N SER A 423 11.73 47.89 20.15
CA SER A 423 11.83 48.88 19.05
C SER A 423 11.53 48.10 17.78
N GLY A 424 10.49 48.35 17.00
CA GLY A 424 10.20 49.56 16.23
C GLY A 424 9.76 49.05 14.85
N GLU A 425 8.51 49.28 14.48
CA GLU A 425 7.91 48.84 13.22
C GLU A 425 8.54 49.56 12.01
N ALA A 426 8.79 48.83 10.93
CA ALA A 426 9.08 49.38 9.61
C ALA A 426 8.10 48.77 8.58
N PRO A 427 7.54 49.56 7.64
CA PRO A 427 6.60 49.05 6.65
C PRO A 427 7.29 48.69 5.32
N GLY A 428 6.77 47.64 4.68
CA GLY A 428 6.58 47.61 3.23
C GLY A 428 7.58 46.82 2.38
N ALA A 429 7.09 45.74 1.76
CA ALA A 429 7.45 45.35 0.40
C ALA A 429 6.34 44.47 -0.19
N SER A 430 5.46 45.07 -1.00
CA SER A 430 4.45 44.35 -1.80
C SER A 430 5.09 43.84 -3.09
N GLY A 431 5.42 42.55 -3.12
CA GLY A 431 5.86 41.85 -4.32
C GLY A 431 4.68 41.61 -5.27
N PHE A 432 4.77 42.11 -6.50
CA PHE A 432 3.86 41.76 -7.59
C PHE A 432 4.07 40.29 -7.99
N THR A 433 3.07 39.45 -7.79
CA THR A 433 3.05 38.07 -8.30
C THR A 433 2.12 37.97 -9.51
N LEU A 434 2.52 37.14 -10.50
CA LEU A 434 1.78 36.85 -11.74
C LEU A 434 0.36 36.27 -11.53
N LEU A 435 -0.02 35.98 -10.29
CA LEU A 435 -1.33 35.47 -9.88
C LEU A 435 -2.45 36.53 -9.83
N SER A 436 -2.14 37.80 -10.12
CA SER A 436 -3.08 38.92 -10.08
C SER A 436 -3.69 39.29 -11.44
N LEU A 437 -3.35 38.58 -12.53
CA LEU A 437 -3.92 38.85 -13.84
C LEU A 437 -5.36 38.29 -13.95
N PRO A 438 -6.31 39.07 -14.50
CA PRO A 438 -7.68 38.61 -14.68
C PRO A 438 -7.75 37.45 -15.68
N PHE A 439 -8.60 36.47 -15.39
CA PHE A 439 -8.74 35.17 -16.09
C PHE A 439 -8.79 35.27 -17.64
N TRP A 440 -9.46 36.28 -18.18
CA TRP A 440 -9.58 36.48 -19.62
C TRP A 440 -8.24 36.82 -20.30
N LEU A 441 -7.32 37.45 -19.58
CA LEU A 441 -5.99 37.78 -20.08
C LEU A 441 -5.08 36.53 -20.13
N LEU A 442 -5.21 35.64 -19.13
CA LEU A 442 -4.56 34.33 -19.13
C LEU A 442 -5.08 33.44 -20.28
N ALA A 443 -6.40 33.46 -20.53
CA ALA A 443 -7.01 32.73 -21.64
C ALA A 443 -6.56 33.23 -23.02
N LEU A 444 -6.29 34.53 -23.19
CA LEU A 444 -5.77 35.12 -24.43
C LEU A 444 -4.28 34.89 -24.64
N LEU A 445 -3.47 34.87 -23.58
CA LEU A 445 -2.02 34.67 -23.66
C LEU A 445 -1.65 33.18 -23.77
N TRP A 446 -2.53 32.27 -23.37
CA TRP A 446 -2.27 30.83 -23.36
C TRP A 446 -1.95 30.21 -24.73
N PRO A 447 -2.70 30.50 -25.82
CA PRO A 447 -2.36 29.96 -27.13
C PRO A 447 -0.95 30.37 -27.56
N MET A 448 -0.52 31.59 -27.22
CA MET A 448 0.82 32.08 -27.55
C MET A 448 1.93 31.45 -26.71
N LEU A 449 1.64 30.99 -25.49
CA LEU A 449 2.63 30.36 -24.61
C LEU A 449 2.74 28.84 -24.85
N VAL A 450 1.66 28.18 -25.29
CA VAL A 450 1.60 26.71 -25.36
C VAL A 450 1.65 26.15 -26.78
N LEU A 451 1.14 26.84 -27.80
CA LEU A 451 1.27 26.35 -29.17
C LEU A 451 2.73 26.28 -29.65
N PRO A 452 3.64 27.24 -29.38
CA PRO A 452 4.99 27.16 -29.92
C PRO A 452 5.78 25.92 -29.45
N PRO A 453 5.77 25.54 -28.15
CA PRO A 453 6.39 24.30 -27.71
C PRO A 453 5.75 23.05 -28.33
N VAL A 454 4.41 22.96 -28.37
CA VAL A 454 3.72 21.76 -28.89
C VAL A 454 3.95 21.58 -30.41
N ILE A 455 4.08 22.68 -31.16
CA ILE A 455 4.45 22.64 -32.59
C ILE A 455 5.92 22.24 -32.77
N LEU A 456 6.83 22.67 -31.89
CA LEU A 456 8.25 22.36 -31.97
C LEU A 456 8.61 20.91 -31.62
N PHE A 457 7.81 20.24 -30.77
CA PHE A 457 8.08 18.87 -30.33
C PHE A 457 7.24 17.78 -31.02
N SER A 458 6.26 18.18 -31.84
CA SER A 458 5.43 17.23 -32.58
C SER A 458 6.04 16.84 -33.91
N LYS A 459 6.14 15.54 -34.20
CA LYS A 459 6.67 15.02 -35.46
C LYS A 459 5.64 14.99 -36.59
N SER A 460 4.36 15.22 -36.30
CA SER A 460 3.31 15.28 -37.31
C SER A 460 2.16 16.23 -36.96
N PRO A 461 1.50 16.86 -37.95
CA PRO A 461 0.36 17.74 -37.70
C PRO A 461 -0.78 17.05 -36.95
N MET A 462 -0.97 15.75 -37.21
CA MET A 462 -2.01 14.94 -36.57
C MET A 462 -1.75 14.74 -35.07
N GLN A 463 -0.48 14.53 -34.66
CA GLN A 463 -0.13 14.46 -33.24
C GLN A 463 -0.38 15.79 -32.52
N THR A 464 -0.05 16.92 -33.15
CA THR A 464 -0.32 18.25 -32.61
C THR A 464 -1.82 18.46 -32.38
N SER A 465 -2.66 18.12 -33.35
CA SER A 465 -4.11 18.27 -33.23
C SER A 465 -4.69 17.40 -32.11
N VAL A 466 -4.25 16.15 -31.99
CA VAL A 466 -4.71 15.24 -30.92
C VAL A 466 -4.25 15.71 -29.55
N THR A 467 -3.01 16.17 -29.40
CA THR A 467 -2.49 16.70 -28.13
C THR A 467 -3.22 17.97 -27.71
N VAL A 468 -3.47 18.91 -28.64
CA VAL A 468 -4.23 20.13 -28.35
C VAL A 468 -5.68 19.81 -27.97
N LEU A 469 -6.32 18.85 -28.64
CA LEU A 469 -7.68 18.42 -28.32
C LEU A 469 -7.76 17.79 -26.93
N LEU A 470 -6.87 16.84 -26.61
CA LEU A 470 -6.83 16.18 -25.30
C LEU A 470 -6.54 17.17 -24.17
N LEU A 471 -5.62 18.11 -24.38
CA LEU A 471 -5.32 19.16 -23.41
C LEU A 471 -6.54 20.08 -23.20
N GLY A 472 -7.26 20.42 -24.28
CA GLY A 472 -8.52 21.16 -24.23
C GLY A 472 -9.59 20.43 -23.42
N MET A 473 -9.76 19.12 -23.62
CA MET A 473 -10.75 18.30 -22.89
C MET A 473 -10.42 18.17 -21.40
N VAL A 474 -9.14 17.97 -21.05
CA VAL A 474 -8.68 17.91 -19.64
C VAL A 474 -8.94 19.24 -18.92
N LEU A 475 -8.68 20.36 -19.59
CA LEU A 475 -8.94 21.69 -19.03
C LEU A 475 -10.44 21.96 -18.91
N ALA A 476 -11.24 21.62 -19.93
CA ALA A 476 -12.70 21.74 -19.86
C ALA A 476 -13.28 20.98 -18.67
N LYS A 477 -12.81 19.75 -18.41
CA LYS A 477 -13.20 18.96 -17.23
C LYS A 477 -12.75 19.61 -15.92
N ARG A 478 -11.49 20.05 -15.83
CA ARG A 478 -10.95 20.68 -14.61
C ARG A 478 -11.69 21.97 -14.23
N PHE A 479 -12.22 22.69 -15.21
CA PHE A 479 -12.96 23.94 -15.01
C PHE A 479 -14.49 23.78 -15.07
N GLY A 480 -15.02 22.55 -15.15
CA GLY A 480 -16.46 22.30 -15.13
C GLY A 480 -17.21 22.84 -16.36
N LEU A 481 -16.53 22.96 -17.51
CA LEU A 481 -17.11 23.46 -18.75
C LEU A 481 -17.87 22.37 -19.53
N TYR A 482 -17.72 21.10 -19.14
CA TYR A 482 -18.41 19.96 -19.74
C TYR A 482 -18.47 18.81 -18.72
N ASP A 483 -19.62 18.16 -18.60
CA ASP A 483 -19.82 16.96 -17.79
C ASP A 483 -19.92 15.75 -18.72
N MET A 484 -19.13 14.71 -18.48
CA MET A 484 -19.03 13.53 -19.36
C MET A 484 -19.80 12.32 -18.80
N ASP A 485 -20.58 12.51 -17.74
CA ASP A 485 -21.32 11.45 -17.07
C ASP A 485 -22.68 11.13 -17.74
N ASP A 486 -23.01 11.78 -18.87
CA ASP A 486 -24.10 11.39 -19.77
C ASP A 486 -23.52 10.63 -20.99
N GLU A 487 -23.20 9.35 -20.80
CA GLU A 487 -23.29 8.28 -21.81
C GLU A 487 -23.44 6.89 -21.17
#